data_AF-A0A0V0SYW7-F1
#
_entry.id   AF-A0A0V0SYW7-F1
#
_cell.length_a   1.000
_cell.length_b   1.000
_cell.length_c   1.000
_cell.angle_alpha   90.00
_cell.angle_beta   90.00
_cell.angle_gamma   90.00
#
_symmetry.space_group_name_H-M   'P 1'
#
loop_
_entity.id
_entity.type
_entity.pdbx_description
1 polymer ?
#
loop_
_entity_poly.entity_id
_entity_poly.type
_entity_poly.pdbx_seq_one_letter_code
_entity_poly.pdbx_strand_id
1 'polypeptide(L)' 'LVFATGTNIRLLAACRTWGMDGPFKIVPKWYQQLFTIHGFLAGKLVLAVYCLCTDKDIPTYGFILSKSGITGNPQRQS' A
#
# COMPACT_ATOMS: atom_id res chain seq x y z
N LEU A 1 2.56 10.96 -2.21
CA LEU A 1 1.13 11.30 -2.05
C LEU A 1 0.35 10.00 -1.93
N VAL A 2 -0.58 9.88 -0.97
CA VAL A 2 -1.31 8.64 -0.68
C VAL A 2 -2.80 8.92 -0.69
N PHE A 3 -3.58 8.12 -1.41
CA PHE A 3 -5.03 8.19 -1.47
C PHE A 3 -5.64 6.92 -0.88
N ALA A 4 -6.46 7.10 0.15
CA ALA A 4 -7.18 6.02 0.81
C ALA A 4 -8.43 6.56 1.49
N THR A 5 -9.42 5.69 1.72
CA THR A 5 -10.54 5.98 2.62
C THR A 5 -10.24 5.37 4.00
N GLY A 6 -10.84 5.93 5.06
CA GLY A 6 -10.72 5.33 6.40
C GLY A 6 -11.19 3.87 6.44
N THR A 7 -12.22 3.53 5.66
CA THR A 7 -12.73 2.15 5.52
C THR A 7 -11.68 1.23 4.89
N ASN A 8 -11.00 1.69 3.84
CA ASN A 8 -9.97 0.90 3.16
C ASN A 8 -8.74 0.66 4.04
N ILE A 9 -8.36 1.64 4.87
CA ILE A 9 -7.26 1.47 5.84
C ILE A 9 -7.65 0.46 6.92
N ARG A 10 -8.87 0.54 7.45
CA ARG A 10 -9.37 -0.46 8.42
C ARG A 10 -9.46 -1.85 7.81
N LEU A 11 -9.86 -1.96 6.54
CA LEU A 11 -9.85 -3.21 5.79
C LEU A 11 -8.44 -3.78 5.71
N LEU A 12 -7.45 -2.99 5.29
CA LEU A 12 -6.06 -3.45 5.20
C LEU A 12 -5.47 -3.84 6.55
N ALA A 13 -5.80 -3.10 7.62
CA ALA A 13 -5.37 -3.43 8.97
C ALA A 13 -5.95 -4.76 9.48
N ALA A 14 -7.13 -5.16 8.97
CA ALA A 14 -7.76 -6.45 9.27
C ALA A 14 -7.34 -7.58 8.30
N CYS A 15 -6.78 -7.24 7.13
CA CYS A 15 -6.31 -8.22 6.15
C CYS A 15 -5.02 -8.90 6.62
N ARG A 16 -5.08 -10.22 6.79
CA ARG A 16 -3.88 -11.05 7.08
C ARG A 16 -2.90 -11.08 5.90
N THR A 17 -3.43 -11.01 4.68
CA THR A 17 -2.65 -11.03 3.46
C THR A 17 -3.00 -9.82 2.64
N TRP A 18 -1.98 -9.07 2.27
CA TRP A 18 -2.07 -7.93 1.39
C TRP A 18 -0.89 -7.97 0.42
N GLY A 19 -1.05 -7.33 -0.73
CA GLY A 19 -0.04 -7.25 -1.77
C GLY A 19 0.11 -5.82 -2.25
N MET A 20 1.30 -5.51 -2.76
CA MET A 20 1.55 -4.25 -3.48
C MET A 20 1.76 -4.60 -4.94
N ASP A 21 1.13 -3.83 -5.81
CA ASP A 21 1.36 -3.90 -7.24
C ASP A 21 1.80 -2.52 -7.74
N GLY A 22 2.64 -2.49 -8.78
CA GLY A 22 3.18 -1.27 -9.35
C GLY A 22 2.81 -1.14 -10.82
N PRO A 23 1.55 -0.84 -11.17
CA PRO A 23 1.16 -0.76 -12.56
C PRO A 23 1.54 0.61 -13.14
N PHE A 24 2.33 0.55 -14.22
CA PHE A 24 2.58 1.56 -15.27
C PHE A 24 3.75 2.56 -15.16
N LYS A 25 4.45 2.63 -16.30
CA LYS A 25 5.48 3.61 -16.69
C LYS A 25 4.94 5.03 -16.93
N ILE A 26 3.61 5.22 -16.94
CA ILE A 26 2.98 6.51 -17.26
C ILE A 26 2.45 7.11 -15.97
N VAL A 27 3.22 8.05 -15.45
CA VAL A 27 2.91 8.85 -14.27
C VAL A 27 3.04 10.32 -14.65
N PRO A 28 2.33 11.25 -13.98
CA PRO A 28 2.52 12.67 -14.24
C PRO A 28 3.99 13.06 -14.00
N LYS A 29 4.51 14.03 -14.75
CA LYS A 29 5.95 14.43 -14.78
C LYS A 29 6.60 14.60 -13.39
N TRP A 30 5.82 14.99 -12.39
CA TRP A 30 6.29 15.22 -11.02
C TRP A 30 6.50 13.94 -10.21
N TYR A 31 6.05 12.80 -10.70
CA TYR A 31 6.08 11.52 -10.01
C TYR A 31 6.86 10.50 -10.83
N GLN A 32 7.59 9.64 -10.13
CA GLN A 32 8.36 8.57 -10.74
C GLN A 32 7.57 7.27 -10.77
N GLN A 33 6.64 7.06 -9.83
CA GLN A 33 5.87 5.82 -9.75
C GLN A 33 4.46 5.99 -9.18
N LEU A 34 3.53 5.22 -9.71
CA LEU A 34 2.26 4.90 -9.08
C LEU A 34 2.34 3.43 -8.65
N PHE A 35 1.93 3.16 -7.42
CA PHE A 35 1.71 1.80 -6.96
C PHE A 35 0.43 1.72 -6.14
N THR A 36 -0.10 0.52 -6.03
CA THR A 36 -1.34 0.21 -5.35
C THR A 36 -1.11 -0.81 -4.25
N ILE A 37 -1.85 -0.69 -3.16
CA ILE A 37 -1.89 -1.67 -2.08
C ILE A 37 -3.26 -2.31 -2.07
N HIS A 38 -3.27 -3.64 -2.07
CA HIS A 38 -4.45 -4.45 -2.14
C HIS A 38 -4.55 -5.36 -0.92
N GLY A 39 -5.72 -5.42 -0.30
CA GLY A 39 -6.04 -6.44 0.71
C GLY A 39 -6.66 -7.66 0.05
N PHE A 40 -6.34 -8.86 0.54
CA PHE A 40 -7.06 -10.06 0.16
C PHE A 40 -8.22 -10.31 1.13
N LEU A 41 -9.44 -10.29 0.62
CA LEU A 41 -10.66 -10.50 1.40
C LEU A 41 -11.60 -11.46 0.66
N ALA A 42 -12.04 -12.52 1.34
CA ALA A 42 -13.03 -13.47 0.83
C ALA A 42 -12.71 -14.00 -0.59
N GLY A 43 -11.45 -14.30 -0.87
CA GLY A 43 -11.01 -14.81 -2.17
C GLY A 43 -10.79 -13.72 -3.24
N LYS A 44 -10.96 -12.44 -2.91
CA LYS A 44 -10.86 -11.31 -3.85
C LYS A 44 -9.76 -10.35 -3.44
N LEU A 45 -9.10 -9.80 -4.46
CA LEU A 45 -8.13 -8.72 -4.29
C LEU A 45 -8.89 -7.38 -4.28
N VAL A 46 -8.87 -6.68 -3.15
CA VAL A 46 -9.54 -5.39 -2.97
C VAL A 46 -8.49 -4.29 -2.95
N LEU A 47 -8.56 -3.39 -3.92
CA LEU A 47 -7.70 -2.22 -3.99
C LEU A 47 -8.06 -1.22 -2.89
N ALA A 48 -7.10 -0.92 -2.03
CA ALA A 48 -7.36 -0.17 -0.81
C ALA A 48 -6.61 1.17 -0.76
N VAL A 49 -5.39 1.23 -1.30
CA VAL A 49 -4.55 2.44 -1.28
C VAL A 49 -3.90 2.66 -2.63
N TYR A 50 -3.85 3.92 -3.06
CA TYR A 50 -3.01 4.38 -4.17
C TYR A 50 -1.89 5.27 -3.64
N CYS A 51 -0.67 5.03 -4.11
CA CYS A 51 0.52 5.76 -3.70
C CYS A 51 1.24 6.30 -4.92
N LEU A 52 1.35 7.63 -4.97
CA LEU A 52 2.04 8.35 -6.03
C LEU A 52 3.35 8.90 -5.46
N CYS A 53 4.46 8.37 -5.95
CA CYS A 53 5.80 8.60 -5.41
C CYS A 53 6.64 9.45 -6.34
N THR A 54 7.41 10.35 -5.75
CA THR A 54 8.41 11.18 -6.45
C THR A 54 9.73 10.45 -6.65
N ASP A 55 9.91 9.28 -6.02
CA ASP A 55 11.09 8.41 -6.13
C ASP A 55 10.67 6.92 -6.07
N LYS A 56 11.57 6.02 -6.45
CA LYS A 56 11.43 4.55 -6.48
C LYS A 56 12.41 3.85 -5.54
N ASP A 57 12.99 4.57 -4.59
CA ASP A 57 13.96 4.00 -3.67
C ASP A 57 13.28 3.24 -2.51
N ILE A 58 14.01 2.28 -1.93
CA ILE A 58 13.54 1.46 -0.79
C ILE A 58 13.10 2.33 0.40
N PRO A 59 13.82 3.41 0.78
CA PRO A 59 13.39 4.32 1.83
C PRO A 59 12.00 4.94 1.60
N THR A 60 11.67 5.37 0.38
CA THR A 60 10.35 5.95 0.06
C THR A 60 9.22 4.94 0.31
N TYR A 61 9.39 3.69 -0.09
CA TYR A 61 8.40 2.64 0.18
C TYR A 61 8.27 2.36 1.67
N GLY A 62 9.38 2.26 2.39
CA GLY A 62 9.39 2.04 3.85
C GLY A 62 8.69 3.17 4.60
N PHE A 63 8.92 4.42 4.20
CA PHE A 63 8.25 5.58 4.78
C PHE A 63 6.74 5.51 4.58
N ILE A 64 6.27 5.26 3.35
CA ILE A 64 4.82 5.18 3.05
C ILE A 64 4.17 4.05 3.84
N LEU A 65 4.82 2.89 3.89
CA LEU A 65 4.30 1.73 4.60
C LEU A 65 4.22 2.00 6.11
N SER A 66 5.25 2.60 6.71
CA SER A 66 5.25 2.97 8.13
C SER A 66 4.13 3.95 8.49
N LYS A 67 3.76 4.85 7.57
CA LYS A 67 2.69 5.85 7.76
C LYS A 67 1.29 5.28 7.50
N SER A 68 1.19 4.18 6.75
CA SER A 68 -0.09 3.57 6.39
C SER A 68 -0.77 2.80 7.53
N GLY A 69 -0.02 2.45 8.59
CA GLY A 69 -0.53 1.66 9.71
C GLY A 69 -0.81 0.19 9.39
N ILE A 70 -0.45 -0.27 8.17
CA ILE A 70 -0.66 -1.65 7.70
C ILE A 70 0.36 -2.62 8.33
N THR A 71 1.57 -2.14 8.62
CA THR A 71 2.59 -2.92 9.35
C THR A 71 2.36 -2.82 10.85
N GLY A 72 1.32 -3.48 11.34
CA GLY A 72 1.27 -3.87 12.75
C GLY A 72 2.39 -4.88 13.03
N ASN A 73 3.08 -4.69 14.16
CA ASN A 73 4.18 -5.53 14.68
C ASN A 73 4.02 -7.02 14.33
N PRO A 74 5.05 -7.73 13.80
CA PRO A 74 4.96 -9.16 13.57
C PRO A 74 4.50 -9.85 14.86
N GLN A 75 3.30 -10.45 14.83
CA GLN A 75 2.88 -11.36 15.89
C GLN A 75 3.90 -12.50 15.90
N ARG A 76 4.72 -12.52 16.97
CA ARG A 76 5.63 -13.60 17.31
C ARG A 76 4.83 -14.90 17.29
N GLN A 77 5.04 -15.73 16.28
CA GLN A 77 4.51 -17.08 16.26
C GLN A 77 5.26 -17.84 17.36
N SER A 78 4.52 -18.28 18.37
CA SER A 78 4.97 -19.21 19.41
C SER A 78 5.15 -20.60 18.85
#